data_AF-A0A2V7WG28-F1
#
_entry.id   AF-A0A2V7WG28-F1
#
_cell.length_a   1.000
_cell.length_b   1.000
_cell.length_c   1.000
_cell.angle_alpha   90.00
_cell.angle_beta   90.00
_cell.angle_gamma   90.00
#
_symmetry.space_group_name_H-M   'P 1'
#
loop_
_entity.id
_entity.type
_entity.pdbx_description
1 polymer ?
#
loop_
_entity_poly.entity_id
_entity_poly.type
_entity_poly.pdbx_seq_one_letter_code
_entity_poly.pdbx_strand_id
1 'polypeptide(L)'
;MSVHLTAEDIERFADGEAEERTIEEHLPECSRCASAVLAVMQMKRAIHEDMPRYSAPATLRARVMQTTRPRTAASWWFAAAAVIAIAVASAVLVRSRNAAMRELVDLHTTLLASANPVDVISTDRHTVKPWFEGRVPFAVPIPDLSATPFRLIGGRVVFWRRQPGAYLLLGKAAHRVSLFIFPDDVVPQSIAAPREITMEVWRSNGLVYVVVADIPAADLAPLHKAFVARI
;
A
#
# COMPACT_ATOMS: atom_id res chain seq x y z
N MET A 1 -25.67 -41.96 52.72
CA MET A 1 -24.42 -42.57 52.20
C MET A 1 -23.47 -41.43 51.92
N SER A 2 -22.60 -41.09 52.86
CA SER A 2 -21.60 -40.04 52.68
C SER A 2 -20.56 -40.53 51.68
N VAL A 3 -20.50 -39.88 50.52
CA VAL A 3 -19.43 -40.09 49.53
C VAL A 3 -18.12 -39.63 50.18
N HIS A 4 -17.10 -40.48 50.17
CA HIS A 4 -15.78 -40.15 50.71
C HIS A 4 -14.88 -39.64 49.58
N LEU A 5 -13.92 -38.78 49.93
CA LEU A 5 -12.85 -38.36 49.03
C LEU A 5 -12.00 -39.55 48.61
N THR A 6 -11.49 -39.53 47.38
CA THR A 6 -10.51 -40.52 46.94
C THR A 6 -9.13 -40.19 47.52
N ALA A 7 -8.21 -41.16 47.48
CA ALA A 7 -6.83 -40.92 47.91
C ALA A 7 -6.14 -39.85 47.06
N GLU A 8 -6.45 -39.79 45.76
CA GLU A 8 -5.93 -38.78 44.83
C GLU A 8 -6.43 -37.37 45.19
N ASP A 9 -7.71 -37.23 45.55
CA ASP A 9 -8.27 -35.93 45.97
C ASP A 9 -7.59 -35.42 47.25
N ILE A 10 -7.31 -36.32 48.20
CA ILE A 10 -6.62 -36.00 49.45
C ILE A 10 -5.18 -35.55 49.19
N GLU A 11 -4.46 -36.23 48.30
CA GLU A 11 -3.08 -35.88 47.94
C GLU A 11 -3.02 -34.54 47.20
N ARG A 12 -3.89 -34.33 46.20
CA ARG A 12 -3.98 -33.06 45.45
C ARG A 12 -4.35 -31.88 46.34
N PHE A 13 -5.28 -32.07 47.28
CA PHE A 13 -5.61 -31.04 48.27
C PHE A 13 -4.40 -30.71 49.16
N ALA A 14 -3.69 -31.73 49.61
CA ALA A 14 -2.47 -31.54 50.40
C ALA A 14 -1.30 -30.92 49.61
N ASP A 15 -1.32 -30.95 48.27
CA ASP A 15 -0.35 -30.28 47.38
C ASP A 15 -0.81 -28.89 46.89
N GLY A 16 -2.03 -28.47 47.22
CA GLY A 16 -2.61 -27.21 46.75
C GLY A 16 -3.02 -27.21 45.27
N GLU A 17 -3.17 -28.39 44.66
CA GLU A 17 -3.53 -28.59 43.25
C GLU A 17 -4.99 -29.03 43.04
N ALA A 18 -5.79 -29.04 44.12
CA ALA A 18 -7.22 -29.35 44.09
C ALA A 18 -8.08 -28.08 44.15
N GLU A 19 -9.35 -28.23 43.75
CA GLU A 19 -10.35 -27.17 43.89
C GLU A 19 -10.76 -27.05 45.36
N GLU A 20 -10.03 -26.19 46.09
CA GLU A 20 -9.98 -26.07 47.56
C GLU A 20 -11.38 -25.98 48.22
N ARG A 21 -12.31 -25.28 47.55
CA ARG A 21 -13.63 -24.94 48.08
C ARG A 21 -14.54 -26.14 48.32
N THR A 22 -14.50 -27.16 47.46
CA THR A 22 -15.39 -28.34 47.59
C THR A 22 -14.93 -29.30 48.68
N ILE A 23 -13.60 -29.37 48.88
CA ILE A 23 -12.98 -30.23 49.89
C ILE A 23 -13.09 -29.58 51.28
N GLU A 24 -12.89 -28.26 51.37
CA GLU A 24 -13.08 -27.49 52.60
C GLU A 24 -14.52 -27.56 53.14
N GLU A 25 -15.52 -27.55 52.26
CA GLU A 25 -16.93 -27.72 52.63
C GLU A 25 -17.24 -29.15 53.11
N HIS A 26 -16.52 -30.17 52.60
CA HIS A 26 -16.73 -31.58 52.95
C HIS A 26 -16.08 -31.99 54.29
N LEU A 27 -14.93 -31.40 54.64
CA LEU A 27 -14.14 -31.78 55.82
C LEU A 27 -14.90 -31.69 57.16
N PRO A 28 -15.74 -30.67 57.43
CA PRO A 28 -16.56 -30.60 58.64
C PRO A 28 -17.62 -31.71 58.74
N GLU A 29 -18.08 -32.20 57.59
CA GLU A 29 -19.16 -33.20 57.51
C GLU A 29 -18.64 -34.65 57.54
N CYS A 30 -17.34 -34.87 57.29
CA CYS A 30 -16.74 -36.20 57.26
C CYS A 30 -15.42 -36.31 58.06
N SER A 31 -15.52 -36.78 59.30
CA SER A 31 -14.36 -36.96 60.20
C SER A 31 -13.29 -37.93 59.67
N ARG A 32 -13.67 -38.92 58.86
CA ARG A 32 -12.74 -39.87 58.22
C ARG A 32 -11.88 -39.20 57.15
N CYS A 33 -12.48 -38.34 56.33
CA CYS A 33 -11.73 -37.58 55.33
C CYS A 33 -10.85 -36.53 56.00
N ALA A 34 -11.34 -35.88 57.07
CA ALA A 34 -10.58 -34.93 57.86
C ALA A 34 -9.33 -35.54 58.51
N SER A 35 -9.45 -36.72 59.11
CA SER A 35 -8.27 -37.40 59.69
C SER A 35 -7.26 -37.85 58.63
N ALA A 36 -7.74 -38.30 57.46
CA ALA A 36 -6.87 -38.69 56.36
C ALA A 36 -6.08 -37.50 55.78
N VAL A 37 -6.73 -36.35 55.55
CA VAL A 37 -6.07 -35.12 55.11
C VAL A 37 -5.06 -34.63 56.15
N LEU A 38 -5.42 -34.63 57.43
CA LEU A 38 -4.52 -34.24 58.52
C LEU A 38 -3.29 -35.16 58.58
N ALA A 39 -3.45 -36.46 58.40
CA ALA A 39 -2.33 -37.41 58.40
C ALA A 39 -1.33 -37.10 57.27
N VAL A 40 -1.83 -36.83 56.05
CA VAL A 40 -0.98 -36.46 54.90
C VAL A 40 -0.28 -35.12 55.15
N MET A 41 -0.99 -34.11 55.66
CA MET A 41 -0.41 -32.80 55.96
C MET A 41 0.65 -32.87 57.07
N GLN A 42 0.43 -33.66 58.12
CA GLN A 42 1.40 -33.88 59.19
C GLN A 42 2.66 -34.58 58.67
N MET A 43 2.49 -35.61 57.84
CA MET A 43 3.60 -36.29 57.20
C MET A 43 4.40 -35.33 56.30
N LYS A 44 3.74 -34.54 55.45
CA LYS A 44 4.41 -33.54 54.61
C LYS A 44 5.16 -32.51 55.45
N ARG A 45 4.57 -32.05 56.55
CA ARG A 45 5.23 -31.10 57.46
C ARG A 45 6.48 -31.69 58.11
N ALA A 46 6.41 -32.92 58.61
CA ALA A 46 7.56 -33.62 59.19
C ALA A 46 8.69 -33.78 58.16
N ILE A 47 8.35 -34.18 56.93
CA ILE A 47 9.31 -34.24 55.82
C ILE A 47 9.92 -32.86 55.55
N HIS A 48 9.10 -31.80 55.54
CA HIS A 48 9.57 -30.45 55.22
C HIS A 48 10.40 -29.80 56.36
N GLU A 49 10.22 -30.23 57.61
CA GLU A 49 11.01 -29.78 58.76
C GLU A 49 12.38 -30.49 58.83
N ASP A 50 12.45 -31.79 58.52
CA ASP A 50 13.69 -32.59 58.58
C ASP A 50 14.49 -32.60 57.27
N MET A 51 13.90 -32.20 56.14
CA MET A 51 14.58 -32.23 54.84
C MET A 51 15.43 -30.96 54.62
N PRO A 52 16.74 -31.09 54.33
CA PRO A 52 17.56 -29.96 53.93
C PRO A 52 17.02 -29.37 52.63
N ARG A 53 16.66 -28.08 52.62
CA ARG A 53 16.27 -27.39 51.39
C ARG A 53 17.47 -27.32 50.44
N TYR A 54 17.51 -28.21 49.46
CA TYR A 54 18.53 -28.18 48.42
C TYR A 54 18.20 -27.05 47.44
N SER A 55 19.00 -25.98 47.46
CA SER A 55 18.91 -24.95 46.43
C SER A 55 19.45 -25.50 45.12
N ALA A 56 18.69 -25.37 44.03
CA ALA A 56 19.15 -25.76 42.71
C ALA A 56 20.48 -25.02 42.39
N PRO A 57 21.54 -25.72 41.96
CA PRO A 57 22.79 -25.07 41.54
C PRO A 57 22.51 -24.02 40.48
N ALA A 58 23.23 -22.89 40.53
CA ALA A 58 23.06 -21.81 39.56
C ALA A 58 23.17 -22.28 38.10
N THR A 59 23.98 -23.32 37.87
CA THR A 59 24.15 -23.98 36.56
C THR A 59 22.89 -24.70 36.07
N LEU A 60 22.16 -25.37 36.97
CA LEU A 60 20.89 -26.04 36.65
C LEU A 60 19.80 -25.00 36.36
N ARG A 61 19.72 -23.96 37.20
CA ARG A 61 18.76 -22.86 37.01
C ARG A 61 18.97 -22.16 35.67
N ALA A 62 20.23 -21.90 35.31
CA ALA A 62 20.59 -21.32 34.02
C ALA A 62 20.18 -22.23 32.84
N ARG A 63 20.37 -23.55 32.93
CA ARG A 63 19.97 -24.50 31.89
C ARG A 63 18.45 -24.54 31.70
N VAL A 64 17.69 -24.60 32.79
CA VAL A 64 16.22 -24.62 32.74
C VAL A 64 15.67 -23.33 32.13
N MET A 65 16.24 -22.17 32.50
CA MET A 65 15.86 -20.89 31.91
C MET A 65 16.22 -20.77 30.42
N GLN A 66 17.29 -21.43 29.97
CA GLN A 66 17.65 -21.49 28.55
C GLN A 66 16.70 -22.37 27.74
N THR A 67 16.24 -23.50 28.29
CA THR A 67 15.30 -24.41 27.60
C THR A 67 13.86 -23.90 27.56
N THR A 68 13.47 -23.07 28.53
CA THR A 68 12.12 -22.49 28.64
C THR A 68 12.02 -21.10 28.03
N ARG A 69 13.11 -20.57 27.45
CA ARG A 69 13.08 -19.25 26.80
C ARG A 69 12.10 -19.31 25.63
N PRO A 70 10.98 -18.55 25.66
CA PRO A 70 10.02 -18.59 24.57
C PRO A 70 10.75 -18.19 23.28
N ARG A 71 10.75 -19.07 22.27
CA ARG A 71 11.21 -18.70 20.93
C ARG A 71 10.36 -17.50 20.52
N THR A 72 11.00 -16.35 20.44
CA THR A 72 10.30 -15.07 20.34
C THR A 72 9.31 -15.09 19.18
N ALA A 73 8.02 -15.06 19.52
CA ALA A 73 6.91 -14.83 18.61
C ALA A 73 7.03 -13.47 17.88
N ALA A 74 8.04 -12.66 18.16
CA ALA A 74 8.33 -11.41 17.47
C ALA A 74 8.47 -11.57 15.94
N SER A 75 8.97 -12.70 15.45
CA SER A 75 9.31 -12.87 14.02
C SER A 75 8.09 -12.81 13.07
N TRP A 76 6.94 -13.39 13.44
CA TRP A 76 5.77 -13.43 12.54
C TRP A 76 5.00 -12.10 12.50
N TRP A 77 4.98 -11.33 13.59
CA TRP A 77 4.34 -10.01 13.63
C TRP A 77 5.08 -8.99 12.75
N PHE A 78 6.42 -9.00 12.74
CA PHE A 78 7.19 -8.13 11.84
C PHE A 78 6.98 -8.50 10.37
N ALA A 79 6.90 -9.79 10.05
CA ALA A 79 6.59 -10.25 8.70
C ALA A 79 5.17 -9.82 8.27
N ALA A 80 4.16 -10.00 9.13
CA ALA A 80 2.79 -9.58 8.85
C ALA A 80 2.67 -8.05 8.68
N ALA A 81 3.33 -7.28 9.55
CA ALA A 81 3.35 -5.82 9.45
C ALA A 81 4.01 -5.33 8.16
N ALA A 82 5.12 -5.96 7.73
CA ALA A 82 5.79 -5.62 6.47
C ALA A 82 4.89 -5.89 5.25
N VAL A 83 4.17 -7.02 5.22
CA VAL A 83 3.23 -7.33 4.13
C VAL A 83 2.10 -6.30 4.07
N ILE A 84 1.50 -5.94 5.20
CA ILE A 84 0.46 -4.92 5.26
C ILE A 84 1.00 -3.55 4.79
N ALA A 85 2.20 -3.16 5.23
CA ALA A 85 2.82 -1.91 4.82
C ALA A 85 3.06 -1.87 3.30
N ILE A 86 3.55 -2.95 2.70
CA ILE A 86 3.73 -3.07 1.24
C ILE A 86 2.37 -3.01 0.52
N ALA A 87 1.36 -3.70 1.02
CA ALA A 87 0.02 -3.69 0.44
C ALA A 87 -0.60 -2.29 0.46
N VAL A 88 -0.50 -1.58 1.58
CA VAL A 88 -0.99 -0.20 1.74
C VAL A 88 -0.21 0.75 0.83
N ALA A 89 1.11 0.68 0.81
CA ALA A 89 1.95 1.51 -0.06
C ALA A 89 1.62 1.28 -1.55
N SER A 90 1.44 0.02 -1.94
CA SER A 90 1.04 -0.36 -3.30
C SER A 90 -0.35 0.17 -3.65
N ALA A 91 -1.32 0.06 -2.74
CA ALA A 91 -2.68 0.57 -2.93
C ALA A 91 -2.70 2.10 -3.07
N VAL A 92 -1.93 2.81 -2.25
CA VAL A 92 -1.77 4.28 -2.35
C VAL A 92 -1.14 4.66 -3.69
N LEU A 93 -0.09 3.95 -4.12
CA LEU A 93 0.57 4.20 -5.40
C LEU A 93 -0.40 3.99 -6.58
N VAL A 94 -1.12 2.87 -6.62
CA VAL A 94 -2.12 2.59 -7.67
C VAL A 94 -3.22 3.64 -7.68
N ARG A 95 -3.73 4.04 -6.51
CA ARG A 95 -4.74 5.09 -6.41
C ARG A 95 -4.24 6.42 -6.95
N SER A 96 -3.01 6.81 -6.62
CA SER A 96 -2.42 8.06 -7.13
C SER A 96 -2.26 8.07 -8.65
N ARG A 97 -1.84 6.95 -9.25
CA ARG A 97 -1.71 6.80 -10.71
C ARG A 97 -3.07 6.88 -11.40
N ASN A 98 -4.09 6.24 -10.84
CA ASN A 98 -5.45 6.28 -11.37
C ASN A 98 -6.06 7.69 -11.26
N ALA A 99 -5.79 8.42 -10.18
CA ALA A 99 -6.25 9.81 -10.04
C ALA A 99 -5.61 10.72 -11.11
N ALA A 100 -4.30 10.61 -11.31
CA ALA A 100 -3.59 11.38 -12.34
C ALA A 100 -4.11 11.08 -13.76
N MET A 101 -4.37 9.82 -14.09
CA MET A 101 -4.99 9.44 -15.36
C MET A 101 -6.37 10.08 -15.53
N ARG A 102 -7.25 9.94 -14.54
CA ARG A 102 -8.62 10.46 -14.61
C ARG A 102 -8.65 11.97 -14.82
N GLU A 103 -7.77 12.71 -14.14
CA GLU A 103 -7.68 14.16 -14.28
C GLU A 103 -7.25 14.59 -15.69
N LEU A 104 -6.31 13.88 -16.32
CA LEU A 104 -5.90 14.15 -17.70
C LEU A 104 -6.98 13.81 -18.73
N VAL A 105 -7.71 12.72 -18.51
CA VAL A 105 -8.86 12.35 -19.34
C VAL A 105 -10.00 13.36 -19.19
N ASP A 106 -10.29 13.80 -17.97
CA ASP A 106 -11.29 14.82 -17.68
C ASP A 106 -10.91 16.18 -18.31
N LEU A 107 -9.64 16.55 -18.25
CA LEU A 107 -9.13 17.74 -18.92
C LEU A 107 -9.30 17.64 -20.45
N HIS A 108 -9.04 16.45 -21.03
CA HIS A 108 -9.26 16.19 -22.45
C HIS A 108 -10.72 16.34 -22.85
N THR A 109 -11.64 15.67 -22.16
CA THR A 109 -13.08 15.73 -22.47
C THR A 109 -13.63 17.13 -22.26
N THR A 110 -13.23 17.81 -21.19
CA THR A 110 -13.62 19.20 -20.90
C THR A 110 -13.16 20.17 -21.98
N LEU A 111 -11.90 20.05 -22.45
CA LEU A 111 -11.39 20.90 -23.52
C LEU A 111 -12.09 20.63 -24.85
N LEU A 112 -12.37 19.37 -25.19
CA LEU A 112 -13.09 19.02 -26.41
C LEU A 112 -14.56 19.46 -26.41
N ALA A 113 -15.20 19.45 -25.24
CA ALA A 113 -16.57 19.93 -25.06
C ALA A 113 -16.68 21.48 -25.02
N SER A 114 -15.56 22.17 -24.84
CA SER A 114 -15.53 23.64 -24.80
C SER A 114 -15.88 24.25 -26.16
N ALA A 115 -16.62 25.35 -26.14
CA ALA A 115 -16.86 26.17 -27.34
C ALA A 115 -15.56 26.73 -27.94
N ASN A 116 -14.55 26.98 -27.08
CA ASN A 116 -13.22 27.45 -27.47
C ASN A 116 -12.17 26.46 -26.95
N PRO A 117 -11.90 25.37 -27.69
CA PRO A 117 -10.98 24.31 -27.25
C PRO A 117 -9.51 24.77 -27.25
N VAL A 118 -9.17 25.78 -28.04
CA VAL A 118 -7.83 26.37 -28.17
C VAL A 118 -7.93 27.89 -28.11
N ASP A 119 -6.88 28.53 -27.61
CA ASP A 119 -6.79 30.00 -27.51
C ASP A 119 -6.04 30.62 -28.71
N VAL A 120 -5.15 29.84 -29.34
CA VAL A 120 -4.59 30.17 -30.66
C VAL A 120 -5.07 29.16 -31.68
N ILE A 121 -5.85 29.62 -32.65
CA ILE A 121 -6.29 28.83 -33.79
C ILE A 121 -5.29 29.08 -34.92
N SER A 122 -4.29 28.21 -35.05
CA SER A 122 -3.36 28.26 -36.17
C SER A 122 -2.81 26.87 -36.48
N THR A 123 -2.80 26.56 -37.78
CA THR A 123 -2.20 25.34 -38.32
C THR A 123 -0.69 25.49 -38.54
N ASP A 124 -0.15 26.70 -38.39
CA ASP A 124 1.26 27.01 -38.62
C ASP A 124 2.05 27.09 -37.30
N ARG A 125 3.09 26.25 -37.21
CA ARG A 125 4.04 26.25 -36.09
C ARG A 125 4.70 27.61 -35.86
N HIS A 126 4.88 28.42 -36.91
CA HIS A 126 5.52 29.73 -36.81
C HIS A 126 4.61 30.79 -36.18
N THR A 127 3.31 30.50 -36.02
CA THR A 127 2.37 31.32 -35.24
C THR A 127 2.20 30.77 -33.82
N VAL A 128 2.17 29.44 -33.67
CA VAL A 128 1.87 28.80 -32.38
C VAL A 128 3.07 28.82 -31.43
N LYS A 129 4.31 28.64 -31.92
CA LYS A 129 5.50 28.65 -31.05
C LYS A 129 5.69 29.99 -30.33
N PRO A 130 5.70 31.15 -31.03
CA PRO A 130 5.84 32.44 -30.36
C PRO A 130 4.66 32.76 -29.42
N TRP A 131 3.47 32.23 -29.70
CA TRP A 131 2.31 32.42 -28.83
C TRP A 131 2.47 31.78 -27.45
N PHE A 132 3.25 30.70 -27.35
CA PHE A 132 3.58 30.03 -26.08
C PHE A 132 4.76 30.69 -25.35
N GLU A 133 5.58 31.49 -26.02
CA GLU A 133 6.72 32.18 -25.40
C GLU A 133 6.23 33.13 -24.30
N GLY A 134 6.82 32.99 -23.11
CA GLY A 134 6.45 33.76 -21.92
C GLY A 134 5.14 33.34 -21.25
N ARG A 135 4.40 32.35 -21.78
CA ARG A 135 3.15 31.85 -21.17
C ARG A 135 3.29 30.49 -20.50
N VAL A 136 4.29 29.72 -20.91
CA VAL A 136 4.74 28.51 -20.23
C VAL A 136 6.24 28.65 -19.89
N PRO A 137 6.72 28.02 -18.80
CA PRO A 137 8.10 28.19 -18.33
C PRO A 137 9.12 27.38 -19.16
N PHE A 138 8.75 26.87 -20.33
CA PHE A 138 9.59 26.05 -21.21
C PHE A 138 9.26 26.30 -22.68
N ALA A 139 10.21 26.00 -23.57
CA ALA A 139 9.98 26.08 -25.01
C ALA A 139 9.15 24.87 -25.47
N VAL A 140 8.05 25.12 -26.19
CA VAL A 140 7.17 24.05 -26.71
C VAL A 140 7.72 23.53 -28.04
N PRO A 141 8.24 22.30 -28.12
CA PRO A 141 8.74 21.76 -29.36
C PRO A 141 7.55 21.31 -30.23
N ILE A 142 7.30 22.05 -31.30
CA ILE A 142 6.29 21.68 -32.31
C ILE A 142 7.05 21.23 -33.57
N PRO A 143 7.10 19.91 -33.87
CA PRO A 143 7.73 19.39 -35.07
C PRO A 143 6.90 19.70 -36.32
N ASP A 144 7.47 19.45 -37.48
CA ASP A 144 6.73 19.49 -38.73
C ASP A 144 5.82 18.26 -38.85
N LEU A 145 4.50 18.49 -38.86
CA LEU A 145 3.52 17.42 -38.98
C LEU A 145 3.11 17.16 -40.44
N SER A 146 3.64 17.89 -41.42
CA SER A 146 3.27 17.72 -42.84
C SER A 146 3.56 16.32 -43.41
N ALA A 147 4.51 15.59 -42.82
CA ALA A 147 4.83 14.20 -43.19
C ALA A 147 3.99 13.16 -42.43
N THR A 148 3.03 13.58 -41.61
CA THR A 148 2.17 12.73 -40.78
C THR A 148 0.69 12.93 -41.13
N PRO A 149 -0.22 12.00 -40.78
CA PRO A 149 -1.65 12.19 -41.00
C PRO A 149 -2.29 13.21 -40.03
N PHE A 150 -1.49 13.88 -39.19
CA PHE A 150 -1.95 14.82 -38.18
C PHE A 150 -1.79 16.27 -38.66
N ARG A 151 -2.80 17.09 -38.40
CA ARG A 151 -2.77 18.54 -38.64
C ARG A 151 -2.89 19.28 -37.32
N LEU A 152 -1.99 20.24 -37.08
CA LEU A 152 -2.12 21.16 -35.95
C LEU A 152 -3.37 22.03 -36.15
N ILE A 153 -4.26 22.07 -35.17
CA ILE A 153 -5.46 22.94 -35.19
C ILE A 153 -5.17 24.21 -34.39
N GLY A 154 -4.47 24.06 -33.26
CA GLY A 154 -4.14 25.17 -32.38
C GLY A 154 -3.55 24.74 -31.06
N GLY A 155 -3.45 25.70 -30.14
CA GLY A 155 -2.93 25.46 -28.80
C GLY A 155 -3.59 26.33 -27.72
N ARG A 156 -3.40 25.92 -26.47
CA ARG A 156 -3.82 26.64 -25.27
C ARG A 156 -2.84 26.37 -24.13
N VAL A 157 -2.73 27.28 -23.18
CA VAL A 157 -2.06 27.01 -21.90
C VAL A 157 -3.06 26.34 -20.97
N VAL A 158 -2.67 25.21 -20.40
CA VAL A 158 -3.48 24.47 -19.41
C VAL A 158 -2.74 24.42 -18.09
N PHE A 159 -3.50 24.30 -17.01
CA PHE A 159 -2.93 24.08 -15.69
C PHE A 159 -3.34 22.69 -15.21
N TRP A 160 -2.35 21.88 -14.85
CA TRP A 160 -2.57 20.57 -14.26
C TRP A 160 -1.78 20.47 -12.97
N ARG A 161 -2.45 20.10 -11.87
CA ARG A 161 -1.84 20.04 -10.51
C ARG A 161 -1.05 21.32 -10.13
N ARG A 162 -1.60 22.49 -10.51
CA ARG A 162 -1.00 23.84 -10.31
C ARG A 162 0.28 24.11 -11.10
N GLN A 163 0.62 23.27 -12.08
CA GLN A 163 1.74 23.47 -12.98
C GLN A 163 1.23 23.90 -14.37
N PRO A 164 1.82 24.95 -14.97
CA PRO A 164 1.49 25.36 -16.33
C PRO A 164 2.02 24.34 -17.33
N GLY A 165 1.20 23.99 -18.31
CA GLY A 165 1.53 23.11 -19.42
C GLY A 165 1.00 23.65 -20.74
N ALA A 166 1.57 23.14 -21.82
CA ALA A 166 1.10 23.44 -23.16
C ALA A 166 0.12 22.35 -23.61
N TYR A 167 -1.02 22.77 -24.15
CA TYR A 167 -1.99 21.93 -24.82
C TYR A 167 -1.97 22.21 -26.30
N LEU A 168 -1.87 21.16 -27.11
CA LEU A 168 -1.96 21.21 -28.56
C LEU A 168 -3.13 20.35 -29.01
N LEU A 169 -4.02 20.92 -29.79
CA LEU A 169 -5.11 20.20 -30.44
C LEU A 169 -4.67 19.81 -31.84
N LEU A 170 -4.66 18.50 -32.11
CA LEU A 170 -4.31 17.91 -33.39
C LEU A 170 -5.56 17.27 -34.00
N GLY A 171 -5.72 17.39 -35.31
CA GLY A 171 -6.76 16.70 -36.07
C GLY A 171 -6.17 15.54 -36.87
N LYS A 172 -6.85 14.40 -36.88
CA LYS A 172 -6.61 13.26 -37.79
C LYS A 172 -7.94 12.86 -38.42
N ALA A 173 -8.15 13.21 -39.68
CA ALA A 173 -9.45 13.05 -40.35
C ALA A 173 -10.60 13.64 -39.50
N ALA A 174 -11.56 12.82 -39.05
CA ALA A 174 -12.66 13.23 -38.18
C ALA A 174 -12.32 13.23 -36.67
N HIS A 175 -11.16 12.68 -36.28
CA HIS A 175 -10.78 12.52 -34.88
C HIS A 175 -9.95 13.69 -34.36
N ARG A 176 -10.17 14.05 -33.09
CA ARG A 176 -9.41 15.06 -32.36
C ARG A 176 -8.48 14.38 -31.37
N VAL A 177 -7.23 14.84 -31.36
CA VAL A 177 -6.13 14.29 -30.56
C VAL A 177 -5.61 15.41 -29.68
N SER A 178 -5.58 15.17 -28.39
CA SER A 178 -5.06 16.13 -27.40
C SER A 178 -3.66 15.75 -27.00
N LEU A 179 -2.71 16.66 -27.22
CA LEU A 179 -1.33 16.52 -26.79
C LEU A 179 -1.06 17.53 -25.68
N PHE A 180 -0.77 17.03 -24.49
CA PHE A 180 -0.35 17.81 -23.34
C PHE A 180 1.16 17.69 -23.16
N ILE A 181 1.81 18.81 -22.86
CA ILE A 181 3.25 18.91 -22.66
C ILE A 181 3.49 19.59 -21.32
N PHE A 182 4.27 18.93 -20.47
CA PHE A 182 4.67 19.42 -19.15
C PHE A 182 6.16 19.20 -18.92
N PRO A 183 6.76 19.84 -17.90
CA PRO A 183 8.06 19.43 -17.37
C PRO A 183 8.02 17.99 -16.83
N ASP A 184 9.14 17.26 -16.93
CA ASP A 184 9.23 15.82 -16.64
C ASP A 184 8.82 15.42 -15.21
N ASP A 185 9.02 16.31 -14.23
CA ASP A 185 8.72 16.09 -12.82
C ASP A 185 7.22 16.18 -12.47
N VAL A 186 6.40 16.73 -13.37
CA VAL A 186 4.97 16.97 -13.12
C VAL A 186 4.14 15.69 -13.28
N VAL A 187 4.47 14.86 -14.26
CA VAL A 187 3.72 13.65 -14.63
C VAL A 187 4.39 12.42 -13.98
N PRO A 188 3.67 11.57 -13.24
CA PRO A 188 4.21 10.34 -12.67
C PRO A 188 4.88 9.45 -13.72
N GLN A 189 5.95 8.73 -13.34
CA GLN A 189 6.73 7.87 -14.26
C GLN A 189 5.87 6.87 -15.04
N SER A 190 4.84 6.32 -14.39
CA SER A 190 3.87 5.42 -15.02
C SER A 190 2.47 5.93 -14.71
N ILE A 191 1.72 6.22 -15.77
CA ILE A 191 0.28 6.45 -15.73
C ILE A 191 -0.37 5.24 -16.40
N ALA A 192 -1.39 4.67 -15.76
CA ALA A 192 -2.16 3.60 -16.36
C ALA A 192 -3.03 4.17 -17.50
N ALA A 193 -2.97 3.59 -18.70
CA ALA A 193 -3.85 3.99 -19.78
C ALA A 193 -5.30 3.57 -19.48
N PRO A 194 -6.31 4.42 -19.79
CA PRO A 194 -7.71 4.02 -19.74
C PRO A 194 -7.98 2.85 -20.70
N ARG A 195 -9.04 2.07 -20.45
CA ARG A 195 -9.47 1.01 -21.39
C ARG A 195 -10.23 1.55 -22.61
N GLU A 196 -10.89 2.69 -22.46
CA GLU A 196 -11.82 3.24 -23.45
C GLU A 196 -11.19 4.31 -24.34
N ILE A 197 -10.10 4.93 -23.89
CA ILE A 197 -9.39 6.01 -24.59
C ILE A 197 -7.92 5.65 -24.65
N THR A 198 -7.31 5.84 -25.81
CA THR A 198 -5.88 5.60 -25.97
C THR A 198 -5.10 6.74 -25.35
N MET A 199 -4.19 6.37 -24.45
CA MET A 199 -3.26 7.28 -23.80
C MET A 199 -1.83 6.82 -24.03
N GLU A 200 -0.99 7.71 -24.56
CA GLU A 200 0.44 7.45 -24.74
C GLU A 200 1.25 8.51 -23.99
N VAL A 201 2.26 8.06 -23.25
CA VAL A 201 3.14 8.94 -22.47
C VAL A 201 4.57 8.66 -22.85
N TRP A 202 5.30 9.68 -23.29
CA TRP A 202 6.73 9.60 -23.53
C TRP A 202 7.45 10.80 -22.94
N ARG A 203 8.75 10.66 -22.72
CA ARG A 203 9.61 11.68 -22.12
C ARG A 203 10.78 11.96 -23.04
N SER A 204 11.09 13.23 -23.23
CA SER A 204 12.23 13.65 -24.04
C SER A 204 12.64 15.09 -23.69
N ASN A 205 13.94 15.35 -23.59
CA ASN A 205 14.53 16.67 -23.30
C ASN A 205 13.97 17.36 -22.04
N GLY A 206 13.76 16.62 -20.95
CA GLY A 206 13.22 17.17 -19.71
C GLY A 206 11.74 17.58 -19.78
N LEU A 207 11.05 17.21 -20.87
CA LEU A 207 9.62 17.35 -21.04
C LEU A 207 8.95 15.98 -21.09
N VAL A 208 7.72 15.94 -20.60
CA VAL A 208 6.82 14.80 -20.70
C VAL A 208 5.65 15.15 -21.59
N TYR A 209 5.37 14.25 -22.52
CA TYR A 209 4.33 14.38 -23.52
C TYR A 209 3.27 13.35 -23.20
N VAL A 210 2.02 13.81 -23.10
CA VAL A 210 0.87 12.97 -22.82
C VAL A 210 -0.12 13.16 -23.96
N VAL A 211 -0.34 12.12 -24.74
CA VAL A 211 -1.37 12.11 -25.78
C VAL A 211 -2.60 11.38 -25.26
N VAL A 212 -3.76 11.99 -25.46
CA VAL A 212 -5.07 11.41 -25.17
C VAL A 212 -5.91 11.52 -26.44
N ALA A 213 -6.36 10.37 -26.95
CA ALA A 213 -7.17 10.31 -28.17
C ALA A 213 -8.06 9.08 -28.23
N ASP A 214 -9.19 9.22 -28.91
CA ASP A 214 -10.11 8.13 -29.25
C ASP A 214 -9.76 7.53 -30.63
N ILE A 215 -8.51 7.08 -30.78
CA ILE A 215 -8.00 6.34 -31.94
C ILE A 215 -7.07 5.21 -31.48
N PRO A 216 -6.88 4.14 -32.27
CA PRO A 216 -5.99 3.04 -31.89
C PRO A 216 -4.55 3.49 -31.62
N ALA A 217 -3.84 2.83 -30.68
CA ALA A 217 -2.45 3.17 -30.37
C ALA A 217 -1.50 3.07 -31.58
N ALA A 218 -1.74 2.12 -32.50
CA ALA A 218 -0.95 1.97 -33.72
C ALA A 218 -0.97 3.24 -34.59
N ASP A 219 -2.08 3.98 -34.55
CA ASP A 219 -2.29 5.20 -35.30
C ASP A 219 -1.58 6.42 -34.70
N LEU A 220 -1.18 6.37 -33.43
CA LEU A 220 -0.41 7.40 -32.75
C LEU A 220 1.11 7.26 -32.96
N ALA A 221 1.58 6.08 -33.37
CA ALA A 221 3.01 5.83 -33.60
C ALA A 221 3.70 6.86 -34.54
N PRO A 222 3.07 7.34 -35.64
CA PRO A 222 3.68 8.40 -36.47
C PRO A 222 3.85 9.73 -35.73
N LEU A 223 2.92 10.07 -34.82
CA LEU A 223 2.98 11.28 -34.00
C LEU A 223 4.14 11.20 -33.01
N HIS A 224 4.24 10.10 -32.27
CA HIS A 224 5.35 9.85 -31.35
C HIS A 224 6.70 9.94 -32.09
N LYS A 225 6.83 9.27 -33.25
CA LYS A 225 8.05 9.34 -34.07
C LYS A 225 8.39 10.77 -34.50
N ALA A 226 7.42 11.59 -34.88
CA ALA A 226 7.67 12.97 -35.28
C ALA A 226 8.22 13.84 -34.14
N PHE A 227 7.81 13.58 -32.89
CA PHE A 227 8.28 14.29 -31.71
C PHE A 227 9.63 13.77 -31.18
N VAL A 228 9.95 12.48 -31.41
CA VAL A 228 11.23 11.88 -30.99
C VAL A 228 12.33 12.07 -32.03
N ALA A 229 12.03 12.00 -33.32
CA ALA A 229 13.02 11.97 -34.40
C ALA A 229 13.67 13.33 -34.73
N ARG A 230 13.26 14.42 -34.08
CA ARG A 230 13.74 15.78 -34.39
C ARG A 230 14.43 16.46 -33.22
N ILE A 231 15.02 15.65 -32.36
CA ILE A 231 15.97 16.05 -31.34
C ILE A 231 17.32 15.46 -31.73
#